data_AF-A0A8C5S5G6-F1
#
_entry.id   AF-A0A8C5S5G6-F1
#
_cell.length_a   1.000
_cell.length_b   1.000
_cell.length_c   1.000
_cell.angle_alpha   90.00
_cell.angle_beta   90.00
_cell.angle_gamma   90.00
#
_symmetry.space_group_name_H-M   'P 1'
#
loop_
_entity.id
_entity.type
_entity.pdbx_description
1 polymer ?
#
loop_
_entity_poly.entity_id
_entity_poly.type
_entity_poly.pdbx_seq_one_letter_code
_entity_poly.pdbx_strand_id
1 'polypeptide(L)'
;MLIIYVVSYLLLTFFGNVNSSGVVSHDLHYPILARYLRIIPVAWNPQGTIGLRVGLYGCYYDSEIVYFDGDDAISYQFRSKKVRSTEDIIGFNFKTMEHEGILMYAAGSQGDYISVELQQAQLVLSISLGNSSLNMSGGETTMKLGSLLDDQHWHQFRLDRYRKYVNFSLDGEILQFRLNGEFEQLDLDTEIFFGGVRNYEKQRLVYRPNFRGCMENIAYNLVYITNLVRRRHPSIRVEVRINIDWV
;
A
#
# COMPACT_ATOMS: atom_id res chain seq x y z
N MET A 1 34.64 7.74 -11.13
CA MET A 1 33.21 7.43 -11.40
C MET A 1 32.68 6.69 -10.20
N LEU A 2 31.98 7.35 -9.28
CA LEU A 2 31.55 6.71 -8.04
C LEU A 2 30.13 6.16 -8.22
N ILE A 3 29.98 4.84 -8.31
CA ILE A 3 28.68 4.15 -8.26
C ILE A 3 28.36 3.91 -6.79
N ILE A 4 27.12 4.15 -6.42
CA ILE A 4 26.58 3.95 -5.07
C ILE A 4 25.69 2.70 -5.13
N TYR A 5 25.65 1.95 -4.04
CA TYR A 5 24.64 0.93 -3.79
C TYR A 5 23.72 1.47 -2.68
N VAL A 6 22.43 1.15 -2.71
CA VAL A 6 21.54 1.34 -1.55
C VAL A 6 20.92 -0.03 -1.25
N VAL A 7 21.05 -0.48 -0.01
CA VAL A 7 20.44 -1.74 0.44
C VAL A 7 19.03 -1.46 0.93
N SER A 8 18.10 -1.46 -0.01
CA SER A 8 16.65 -1.61 0.20
C SER A 8 16.01 -1.98 -1.14
N TYR A 9 16.19 -3.23 -1.59
CA TYR A 9 15.66 -3.88 -2.83
C TYR A 9 15.80 -3.19 -4.19
N LEU A 10 16.13 -1.91 -4.21
CA LEU A 10 16.28 -1.06 -5.38
C LEU A 10 17.76 -0.73 -5.55
N LEU A 11 18.41 -1.44 -6.47
CA LEU A 11 19.79 -1.17 -6.85
C LEU A 11 19.85 0.12 -7.67
N LEU A 12 20.14 1.23 -6.99
CA LEU A 12 20.30 2.54 -7.64
C LEU A 12 21.77 2.89 -7.82
N THR A 13 22.19 3.01 -9.08
CA THR A 13 23.54 3.42 -9.48
C THR A 13 23.56 4.89 -9.87
N PHE A 14 24.44 5.66 -9.23
CA PHE A 14 24.62 7.09 -9.48
C PHE A 14 26.01 7.39 -10.04
N PHE A 15 26.16 8.49 -10.78
CA PHE A 15 27.47 8.99 -11.17
C PHE A 15 27.96 10.03 -10.16
N GLY A 16 29.10 9.77 -9.51
CA GLY A 16 29.79 10.76 -8.68
C GLY A 16 30.50 11.85 -9.48
N ASN A 17 30.98 12.88 -8.76
CA ASN A 17 31.81 13.94 -9.33
C ASN A 17 33.21 13.44 -9.77
N VAL A 18 33.89 14.24 -10.59
CA VAL A 18 35.23 13.92 -11.15
C VAL A 18 36.34 14.86 -10.65
N ASN A 19 35.99 15.86 -9.85
CA ASN A 19 36.90 16.88 -9.33
C ASN A 19 36.66 17.12 -7.83
N SER A 20 37.49 17.93 -7.19
CA SER A 20 37.45 18.16 -5.73
C SER A 20 36.40 19.18 -5.26
N SER A 21 35.78 19.94 -6.18
CA SER A 21 34.96 21.10 -5.84
C SER A 21 33.51 21.03 -6.35
N GLY A 22 33.23 20.24 -7.39
CA GLY A 22 31.90 20.09 -7.96
C GLY A 22 31.02 19.16 -7.13
N VAL A 23 29.79 19.59 -6.84
CA VAL A 23 28.75 18.75 -6.25
C VAL A 23 27.90 18.15 -7.37
N VAL A 24 27.65 16.85 -7.30
CA VAL A 24 26.68 16.16 -8.16
C VAL A 24 25.57 15.65 -7.26
N SER A 25 24.32 16.02 -7.58
CA SER A 25 23.11 15.58 -6.89
C SER A 25 22.29 14.68 -7.79
N HIS A 26 21.58 13.73 -7.18
CA HIS A 26 20.66 12.84 -7.86
C HIS A 26 19.33 12.86 -7.11
N ASP A 27 18.29 13.33 -7.79
CA ASP A 27 16.94 13.31 -7.24
C ASP A 27 16.35 11.91 -7.42
N LEU A 28 15.80 11.37 -6.33
CA LEU A 28 15.15 10.07 -6.36
C LEU A 28 13.71 10.26 -6.82
N HIS A 29 13.28 9.44 -7.78
CA HIS A 29 11.88 9.45 -8.21
C HIS A 29 10.94 9.03 -7.06
N TYR A 30 11.40 8.11 -6.21
CA TYR A 30 10.72 7.68 -4.98
C TYR A 30 11.63 7.85 -3.76
N PRO A 31 11.12 8.37 -2.64
CA PRO A 31 11.91 8.51 -1.42
C PRO A 31 12.27 7.13 -0.85
N ILE A 32 13.49 7.00 -0.34
CA ILE A 32 13.95 5.77 0.31
C ILE A 32 13.68 5.87 1.81
N LEU A 33 12.79 5.02 2.32
CA LEU A 33 12.55 4.85 3.75
C LEU A 33 13.47 3.74 4.27
N ALA A 34 14.55 4.12 4.95
CA ALA A 34 15.51 3.17 5.50
C ALA A 34 16.06 3.63 6.85
N ARG A 35 16.24 2.69 7.78
CA ARG A 35 16.96 2.94 9.04
C ARG A 35 18.47 3.07 8.81
N TYR A 36 18.99 2.34 7.82
CA TYR A 36 20.40 2.32 7.47
C TYR A 36 20.55 2.41 5.96
N LEU A 37 21.49 3.23 5.50
CA LEU A 37 21.90 3.31 4.11
C LEU A 37 23.35 2.85 4.01
N ARG A 38 23.61 1.84 3.19
CA ARG A 38 24.96 1.34 2.95
C ARG A 38 25.46 1.81 1.61
N ILE A 39 26.45 2.70 1.61
CA ILE A 39 27.08 3.24 0.39
C ILE A 39 28.34 2.43 0.08
N ILE A 40 28.43 1.88 -1.13
CA ILE A 40 29.57 1.07 -1.57
C ILE A 40 30.14 1.72 -2.85
N PRO A 41 31.32 2.36 -2.80
CA PRO A 41 32.01 2.85 -3.99
C PRO A 41 32.45 1.71 -4.88
N VAL A 42 32.18 1.79 -6.19
CA VAL A 42 32.57 0.73 -7.15
C VAL A 42 33.64 1.15 -8.15
N ALA A 43 33.91 2.45 -8.28
CA ALA A 43 34.96 2.96 -9.14
C ALA A 43 35.48 4.32 -8.64
N TRP A 44 36.71 4.64 -9.07
CA TRP A 44 37.50 5.77 -8.58
C TRP A 44 37.84 6.75 -9.71
N ASN A 45 38.43 7.90 -9.37
CA ASN A 45 39.03 8.78 -10.36
C ASN A 45 40.40 8.19 -10.77
N PRO A 46 40.63 7.84 -12.04
CA PRO A 46 41.90 7.24 -12.46
C PRO A 46 43.09 8.22 -12.44
N GLN A 47 42.83 9.54 -12.36
CA GLN A 47 43.86 10.59 -12.47
C GLN A 47 44.05 11.39 -11.17
N GLY A 48 43.58 10.92 -10.02
CA GLY A 48 43.61 11.72 -8.80
C GLY A 48 43.46 10.94 -7.50
N THR A 49 43.26 11.66 -6.41
CA THR A 49 43.10 11.12 -5.06
C THR A 49 41.70 10.54 -4.83
N ILE A 50 41.63 9.54 -3.97
CA ILE A 50 40.37 8.90 -3.58
C ILE A 50 39.75 9.65 -2.40
N GLY A 51 38.49 10.04 -2.54
CA GLY A 51 37.69 10.62 -1.48
C GLY A 51 36.20 10.43 -1.73
N LEU A 52 35.44 10.19 -0.66
CA LEU A 52 34.00 10.09 -0.70
C LEU A 52 33.40 11.10 0.28
N ARG A 53 32.56 11.98 -0.23
CA ARG A 53 31.67 12.81 0.57
C ARG A 53 30.26 12.62 0.06
N VAL A 54 29.35 12.23 0.94
CA VAL A 54 27.93 12.06 0.61
C VAL A 54 27.09 12.92 1.55
N GLY A 55 26.15 13.64 0.98
CA GLY A 55 25.05 14.29 1.71
C GLY A 55 23.75 13.60 1.34
N LEU A 56 22.96 13.23 2.34
CA LEU A 56 21.64 12.66 2.18
C LEU A 56 20.64 13.70 2.67
N TYR A 57 19.68 14.06 1.81
CA TYR A 57 18.67 15.06 2.11
C TYR A 57 17.31 14.40 2.08
N GLY A 58 16.51 14.67 3.11
CA GLY A 58 15.17 14.12 3.27
C GLY A 58 14.42 14.86 4.36
N CYS A 59 13.15 14.50 4.54
CA CYS A 59 12.30 15.03 5.61
C CYS A 59 12.31 14.08 6.81
N TYR A 60 12.01 14.60 8.00
CA TYR A 60 11.69 13.76 9.16
C TYR A 60 10.45 12.92 8.83
N TYR A 61 10.56 11.61 9.01
CA TYR A 61 9.48 10.67 8.76
C TYR A 61 8.85 10.28 10.10
N ASP A 62 7.71 10.89 10.42
CA ASP A 62 6.85 10.48 11.53
C ASP A 62 5.63 9.76 10.94
N SER A 63 5.40 8.55 11.42
CA SER A 63 4.40 7.65 10.86
C SER A 63 3.69 6.92 11.97
N GLU A 64 2.35 6.91 11.90
CA GLU A 64 1.51 6.19 12.83
C GLU A 64 1.32 4.75 12.34
N ILE A 65 1.95 3.83 13.05
CA ILE A 65 1.93 2.40 12.75
C ILE A 65 0.79 1.73 13.52
N VAL A 66 0.02 0.91 12.81
CA VAL A 66 -1.01 0.03 13.37
C VAL A 66 -0.52 -1.41 13.24
N TYR A 67 -0.60 -2.16 14.34
CA TYR A 67 -0.23 -3.57 14.40
C TYR A 67 -1.48 -4.44 14.30
N PHE A 68 -1.39 -5.51 13.52
CA PHE A 68 -2.45 -6.52 13.37
C PHE A 68 -1.87 -7.89 13.70
N ASP A 69 -2.55 -8.63 14.57
CA ASP A 69 -2.15 -9.98 14.98
C ASP A 69 -2.92 -11.10 14.24
N GLY A 70 -3.85 -10.75 13.35
CA GLY A 70 -4.75 -11.67 12.65
C GLY A 70 -6.13 -11.84 13.31
N ASP A 71 -6.33 -11.40 14.55
CA ASP A 71 -7.65 -11.28 15.18
C ASP A 71 -8.16 -9.83 15.22
N ASP A 72 -7.24 -8.90 14.96
CA ASP A 72 -7.47 -7.47 14.89
C ASP A 72 -7.92 -7.01 13.51
N ALA A 73 -8.88 -6.08 13.49
CA ALA A 73 -9.22 -5.31 12.31
C ALA A 73 -9.60 -3.88 12.71
N ILE A 74 -9.44 -2.94 11.78
CA ILE A 74 -9.98 -1.60 11.93
C ILE A 74 -10.97 -1.32 10.80
N SER A 75 -12.06 -0.61 11.09
CA SER A 75 -12.97 -0.10 10.08
C SER A 75 -13.08 1.42 10.15
N TYR A 76 -13.15 2.05 8.98
CA TYR A 76 -13.52 3.45 8.84
C TYR A 76 -14.98 3.54 8.36
N GLN A 77 -15.81 4.14 9.22
CA GLN A 77 -17.21 4.37 8.95
C GLN A 77 -17.37 5.60 8.05
N PHE A 78 -18.02 5.43 6.91
CA PHE A 78 -18.31 6.54 6.02
C PHE A 78 -19.32 7.50 6.67
N ARG A 79 -19.20 8.79 6.34
CA ARG A 79 -20.15 9.81 6.81
C ARG A 79 -21.58 9.53 6.35
N SER A 80 -21.72 8.98 5.15
CA SER A 80 -22.99 8.54 4.58
C SER A 80 -23.10 7.03 4.68
N LYS A 81 -24.30 6.49 4.97
CA LYS A 81 -24.53 5.04 5.09
C LYS A 81 -24.25 4.24 3.80
N LYS A 82 -24.19 4.92 2.66
CA LYS A 82 -23.78 4.38 1.37
C LYS A 82 -22.89 5.41 0.69
N VAL A 83 -21.83 4.93 0.05
CA VAL A 83 -20.91 5.73 -0.76
C VAL A 83 -21.04 5.25 -2.19
N ARG A 84 -21.21 6.21 -3.12
CA ARG A 84 -21.19 5.97 -4.56
C ARG A 84 -20.10 6.83 -5.15
N SER A 85 -19.00 6.22 -5.59
CA SER A 85 -17.85 6.94 -6.12
C SER A 85 -17.58 6.61 -7.58
N THR A 86 -17.18 7.61 -8.36
CA THR A 86 -16.51 7.42 -9.65
C THR A 86 -14.99 7.57 -9.54
N GLU A 87 -14.50 8.03 -8.39
CA GLU A 87 -13.10 8.29 -8.13
C GLU A 87 -12.75 7.75 -6.74
N ASP A 88 -11.67 6.97 -6.66
CA ASP A 88 -11.15 6.50 -5.39
C ASP A 88 -9.63 6.60 -5.38
N ILE A 89 -9.10 7.16 -4.30
CA ILE A 89 -7.67 7.19 -3.99
C ILE A 89 -7.48 6.44 -2.68
N ILE A 90 -6.75 5.33 -2.75
CA ILE A 90 -6.51 4.46 -1.60
C ILE A 90 -5.02 4.18 -1.51
N GLY A 91 -4.47 4.23 -0.30
CA GLY A 91 -3.07 3.89 -0.10
C GLY A 91 -2.76 3.50 1.33
N PHE A 92 -1.75 2.67 1.48
CA PHE A 92 -1.15 2.29 2.76
C PHE A 92 0.21 1.66 2.50
N ASN A 93 1.11 1.74 3.47
CA ASN A 93 2.29 0.89 3.48
C ASN A 93 2.02 -0.31 4.39
N PHE A 94 2.51 -1.48 4.04
CA PHE A 94 2.37 -2.70 4.84
C PHE A 94 3.71 -3.43 4.96
N LYS A 95 3.84 -4.24 6.02
CA LYS A 95 5.02 -5.08 6.29
C LYS A 95 4.58 -6.36 6.99
N THR A 96 5.03 -7.51 6.50
CA THR A 96 4.64 -8.83 7.05
C THR A 96 5.66 -9.93 6.76
N MET A 97 5.56 -11.06 7.48
CA MET A 97 6.16 -12.37 7.14
C MET A 97 5.13 -13.36 6.57
N GLU A 98 3.84 -13.02 6.63
CA GLU A 98 2.79 -13.91 6.15
C GLU A 98 2.68 -13.81 4.63
N HIS A 99 2.41 -14.93 3.96
CA HIS A 99 2.26 -15.01 2.50
C HIS A 99 0.80 -14.92 2.05
N GLU A 100 -0.14 -14.94 3.00
CA GLU A 100 -1.58 -14.75 2.78
C GLU A 100 -2.17 -13.80 3.83
N GLY A 101 -3.14 -12.97 3.43
CA GLY A 101 -3.81 -12.08 4.38
C GLY A 101 -4.69 -11.02 3.72
N ILE A 102 -5.82 -10.69 4.35
CA ILE A 102 -6.70 -9.60 3.90
C ILE A 102 -6.14 -8.27 4.37
N LEU A 103 -5.62 -7.45 3.45
CA LEU A 103 -5.07 -6.13 3.77
C LEU A 103 -6.19 -5.09 3.87
N MET A 104 -7.12 -5.10 2.92
CA MET A 104 -8.22 -4.15 2.83
C MET A 104 -9.45 -4.79 2.20
N TYR A 105 -10.63 -4.42 2.69
CA TYR A 105 -11.88 -4.85 2.11
C TYR A 105 -13.01 -3.83 2.29
N ALA A 106 -13.79 -3.58 1.24
CA ALA A 106 -15.06 -2.89 1.32
C ALA A 106 -16.05 -3.53 0.34
N ALA A 107 -17.33 -3.57 0.72
CA ALA A 107 -18.38 -4.11 -0.13
C ALA A 107 -19.69 -3.35 0.08
N GLY A 108 -20.50 -3.29 -0.97
CA GLY A 108 -21.86 -2.80 -0.95
C GLY A 108 -22.89 -3.92 -1.08
N SER A 109 -24.12 -3.64 -0.67
CA SER A 109 -25.22 -4.59 -0.65
C SER A 109 -25.66 -5.06 -2.05
N GLN A 110 -25.18 -4.39 -3.11
CA GLN A 110 -25.53 -4.66 -4.51
C GLN A 110 -24.50 -5.55 -5.23
N GLY A 111 -23.48 -6.05 -4.51
CA GLY A 111 -22.45 -6.94 -5.06
C GLY A 111 -21.16 -6.24 -5.47
N ASP A 112 -21.18 -4.91 -5.53
CA ASP A 112 -19.99 -4.07 -5.64
C ASP A 112 -19.03 -4.30 -4.48
N TYR A 113 -17.75 -4.42 -4.77
CA TYR A 113 -16.74 -4.56 -3.73
C TYR A 113 -15.36 -4.23 -4.27
N ILE A 114 -14.45 -4.00 -3.34
CA ILE A 114 -13.03 -3.87 -3.58
C ILE A 114 -12.27 -4.60 -2.47
N SER A 115 -11.32 -5.44 -2.83
CA SER A 115 -10.40 -6.11 -1.91
C SER A 115 -8.96 -5.96 -2.36
N VAL A 116 -8.08 -5.85 -1.37
CA VAL A 116 -6.64 -5.99 -1.56
C VAL A 116 -6.19 -7.07 -0.59
N GLU A 117 -5.61 -8.13 -1.15
CA GLU A 117 -5.19 -9.32 -0.43
C GLU A 117 -3.74 -9.64 -0.76
N LEU A 118 -3.06 -10.27 0.18
CA LEU A 118 -1.85 -10.99 -0.09
C LEU A 118 -2.21 -12.44 -0.42
N GLN A 119 -1.72 -12.97 -1.54
CA GLN A 119 -1.86 -14.37 -1.92
C GLN A 119 -0.54 -14.87 -2.49
N GLN A 120 0.05 -15.89 -1.87
CA GLN A 120 1.36 -16.43 -2.25
C GLN A 120 2.44 -15.33 -2.33
N ALA A 121 2.46 -14.44 -1.33
CA ALA A 121 3.37 -13.30 -1.27
C ALA A 121 3.29 -12.32 -2.46
N GLN A 122 2.16 -12.30 -3.17
CA GLN A 122 1.83 -11.32 -4.22
C GLN A 122 0.64 -10.48 -3.80
N LEU A 123 0.62 -9.22 -4.22
CA LEU A 123 -0.51 -8.33 -3.98
C LEU A 123 -1.60 -8.61 -5.02
N VAL A 124 -2.80 -8.93 -4.56
CA VAL A 124 -3.97 -9.23 -5.39
C VAL A 124 -5.04 -8.20 -5.14
N LEU A 125 -5.39 -7.44 -6.17
CA LEU A 125 -6.49 -6.50 -6.19
C LEU A 125 -7.68 -7.14 -6.91
N SER A 126 -8.83 -7.20 -6.24
CA SER A 126 -10.10 -7.60 -6.86
C SER A 126 -11.12 -6.48 -6.70
N ILE A 127 -11.78 -6.11 -7.80
CA ILE A 127 -12.81 -5.08 -7.78
C ILE A 127 -13.97 -5.48 -8.70
N SER A 128 -15.18 -5.22 -8.23
CA SER A 128 -16.40 -5.36 -9.01
C SER A 128 -17.25 -4.11 -8.84
N LEU A 129 -17.70 -3.56 -9.97
CA LEU A 129 -18.63 -2.42 -10.03
C LEU A 129 -20.08 -2.91 -10.22
N GLY A 130 -20.37 -4.14 -9.78
CA GLY A 130 -21.67 -4.78 -9.97
C GLY A 130 -21.85 -5.39 -11.36
N ASN A 131 -23.00 -6.04 -11.57
CA ASN A 131 -23.30 -6.74 -12.81
C ASN A 131 -24.73 -6.47 -13.29
N SER A 132 -24.90 -6.31 -14.61
CA SER A 132 -26.24 -6.30 -15.22
C SER A 132 -26.78 -7.74 -15.24
N SER A 133 -28.08 -7.92 -14.95
CA SER A 133 -28.75 -9.24 -14.86
C SER A 133 -28.63 -10.13 -16.11
N LEU A 134 -28.13 -9.60 -17.23
CA LEU A 134 -27.98 -10.32 -18.49
C LEU A 134 -26.61 -11.02 -18.65
N ASN A 135 -25.58 -10.67 -17.87
CA ASN A 135 -24.20 -11.16 -18.08
C ASN A 135 -23.56 -11.68 -16.79
N MET A 136 -24.09 -12.75 -16.19
CA MET A 136 -23.75 -13.28 -14.84
C MET A 136 -22.26 -13.56 -14.52
N SER A 137 -21.32 -13.49 -15.46
CA SER A 137 -19.93 -13.95 -15.25
C SER A 137 -18.80 -12.96 -15.61
N GLY A 138 -19.09 -11.67 -15.87
CA GLY A 138 -18.08 -10.76 -16.46
C GLY A 138 -17.73 -9.45 -15.75
N GLY A 139 -18.25 -9.16 -14.56
CA GLY A 139 -18.10 -7.83 -13.93
C GLY A 139 -16.89 -7.66 -13.00
N GLU A 140 -16.29 -8.75 -12.55
CA GLU A 140 -15.15 -8.73 -11.63
C GLU A 140 -13.83 -8.58 -12.40
N THR A 141 -12.92 -7.79 -11.85
CA THR A 141 -11.56 -7.63 -12.36
C THR A 141 -10.58 -7.97 -11.25
N THR A 142 -9.68 -8.91 -11.52
CA THR A 142 -8.64 -9.31 -10.57
C THR A 142 -7.27 -9.12 -11.21
N MET A 143 -6.40 -8.38 -10.55
CA MET A 143 -5.04 -8.06 -11.00
C MET A 143 -4.05 -8.42 -9.90
N LYS A 144 -2.86 -8.90 -10.30
CA LYS A 144 -1.76 -9.21 -9.39
C LYS A 144 -0.58 -8.29 -9.66
N LEU A 145 0.15 -7.92 -8.60
CA LEU A 145 1.36 -7.11 -8.69
C LEU A 145 2.36 -7.52 -7.61
N GLY A 146 3.65 -7.51 -7.97
CA GLY A 146 4.75 -7.88 -7.09
C GLY A 146 4.86 -9.36 -6.75
N SER A 147 5.86 -9.66 -5.93
CA SER A 147 6.21 -10.99 -5.41
C SER A 147 7.15 -10.86 -4.23
N LEU A 148 7.21 -11.87 -3.35
CA LEU A 148 8.07 -11.88 -2.16
C LEU A 148 7.79 -10.70 -1.21
N LEU A 149 6.51 -10.33 -1.08
CA LEU A 149 6.06 -9.22 -0.22
C LEU A 149 5.91 -9.63 1.26
N ASP A 150 6.35 -10.83 1.60
CA ASP A 150 6.37 -11.47 2.91
C ASP A 150 7.78 -11.43 3.54
N ASP A 151 8.56 -10.41 3.21
CA ASP A 151 10.00 -10.33 3.47
C ASP A 151 10.39 -9.44 4.67
N GLN A 152 9.39 -8.95 5.44
CA GLN A 152 9.54 -7.97 6.53
C GLN A 152 10.08 -6.60 6.12
N HIS A 153 9.87 -6.17 4.90
CA HIS A 153 10.10 -4.79 4.49
C HIS A 153 8.80 -4.03 4.27
N TRP A 154 8.92 -2.72 4.29
CA TRP A 154 7.79 -1.84 4.01
C TRP A 154 7.56 -1.82 2.50
N HIS A 155 6.36 -2.22 2.10
CA HIS A 155 5.86 -2.10 0.73
C HIS A 155 4.78 -1.04 0.68
N GLN A 156 4.85 -0.15 -0.31
CA GLN A 156 3.89 0.93 -0.52
C GLN A 156 2.86 0.53 -1.57
N PHE A 157 1.61 0.36 -1.15
CA PHE A 157 0.48 0.18 -2.04
C PHE A 157 -0.22 1.51 -2.30
N ARG A 158 -0.61 1.74 -3.56
CA ARG A 158 -1.50 2.83 -3.95
C ARG A 158 -2.44 2.41 -5.08
N LEU A 159 -3.68 2.88 -5.00
CA LEU A 159 -4.71 2.75 -6.02
C LEU A 159 -5.27 4.12 -6.35
N ASP A 160 -5.22 4.51 -7.62
CA ASP A 160 -5.97 5.66 -8.13
C ASP A 160 -6.96 5.15 -9.20
N ARG A 161 -8.25 5.23 -8.90
CA ARG A 161 -9.33 4.84 -9.83
C ARG A 161 -10.04 6.10 -10.33
N TYR A 162 -10.23 6.20 -11.65
CA TYR A 162 -11.14 7.13 -12.30
C TYR A 162 -12.09 6.36 -13.22
N ARG A 163 -13.36 6.25 -12.82
CA ARG A 163 -14.41 5.43 -13.44
C ARG A 163 -13.92 3.99 -13.56
N LYS A 164 -13.71 3.50 -14.79
CA LYS A 164 -13.18 2.16 -15.06
C LYS A 164 -11.66 2.11 -15.18
N TYR A 165 -10.96 3.23 -15.17
CA TYR A 165 -9.50 3.25 -15.32
C TYR A 165 -8.85 3.20 -13.96
N VAL A 166 -7.87 2.31 -13.80
CA VAL A 166 -7.18 2.08 -12.54
C VAL A 166 -5.67 2.16 -12.76
N ASN A 167 -5.01 2.93 -11.91
CA ASN A 167 -3.58 2.83 -11.66
C ASN A 167 -3.38 2.04 -10.36
N PHE A 168 -2.83 0.83 -10.46
CA PHE A 168 -2.48 -0.02 -9.33
C PHE A 168 -0.97 0.01 -9.15
N SER A 169 -0.50 0.58 -8.04
CA SER A 169 0.92 0.79 -7.78
C SER A 169 1.40 0.03 -6.55
N LEU A 170 2.60 -0.52 -6.68
CA LEU A 170 3.36 -1.19 -5.63
C LEU A 170 4.82 -0.78 -5.73
N ASP A 171 5.37 -0.17 -4.68
CA ASP A 171 6.78 0.27 -4.61
C ASP A 171 7.23 1.11 -5.81
N GLY A 172 6.29 1.89 -6.38
CA GLY A 172 6.53 2.74 -7.53
C GLY A 172 6.43 2.07 -8.90
N GLU A 173 6.27 0.74 -8.96
CA GLU A 173 5.77 0.06 -10.15
C GLU A 173 4.29 0.43 -10.33
N ILE A 174 3.85 0.68 -11.56
CA ILE A 174 2.45 1.07 -11.86
C ILE A 174 1.91 0.14 -12.95
N LEU A 175 0.84 -0.57 -12.61
CA LEU A 175 0.04 -1.37 -13.52
C LEU A 175 -1.26 -0.64 -13.85
N GLN A 176 -1.42 -0.26 -15.12
CA GLN A 176 -2.63 0.42 -15.60
C GLN A 176 -3.56 -0.58 -16.29
N PHE A 177 -4.83 -0.57 -15.91
CA PHE A 177 -5.83 -1.44 -16.53
C PHE A 177 -7.22 -0.82 -16.48
N ARG A 178 -8.13 -1.43 -17.23
CA ARG A 178 -9.54 -1.05 -17.27
C ARG A 178 -10.39 -2.13 -16.61
N LEU A 179 -11.32 -1.72 -15.77
CA LEU A 179 -12.27 -2.60 -15.10
C LEU A 179 -13.28 -3.18 -16.08
N ASN A 180 -13.61 -4.45 -15.85
CA ASN A 180 -14.69 -5.16 -16.50
C ASN A 180 -16.06 -4.67 -16.01
N GLY A 181 -17.13 -5.22 -16.59
CA GLY A 181 -18.51 -4.83 -16.28
C GLY A 181 -18.95 -3.56 -17.02
N GLU A 182 -20.21 -3.15 -16.81
CA GLU A 182 -20.85 -2.03 -17.53
C GLU A 182 -20.79 -0.71 -16.73
N PHE A 183 -20.88 -0.78 -15.41
CA PHE A 183 -20.97 0.40 -14.54
C PHE A 183 -19.64 1.11 -14.33
N GLU A 184 -19.69 2.39 -13.96
CA GLU A 184 -18.51 3.21 -13.65
C GLU A 184 -18.41 3.56 -12.16
N GLN A 185 -19.51 3.37 -11.42
CA GLN A 185 -19.59 3.68 -10.01
C GLN A 185 -19.23 2.46 -9.16
N LEU A 186 -18.56 2.71 -8.05
CA LEU A 186 -18.37 1.75 -6.97
C LEU A 186 -19.35 2.12 -5.86
N ASP A 187 -20.36 1.28 -5.65
CA ASP A 187 -21.38 1.46 -4.60
C ASP A 187 -20.98 0.65 -3.35
N LEU A 188 -20.42 1.31 -2.33
CA LEU A 188 -20.06 0.69 -1.04
C LEU A 188 -21.11 0.98 0.04
N ASP A 189 -21.27 0.08 1.01
CA ASP A 189 -22.18 0.28 2.14
C ASP A 189 -21.59 1.25 3.18
N THR A 190 -21.41 0.81 4.42
CA THR A 190 -21.21 1.70 5.57
C THR A 190 -19.76 1.93 5.93
N GLU A 191 -18.85 1.03 5.56
CA GLU A 191 -17.47 1.07 6.03
C GLU A 191 -16.49 0.32 5.12
N ILE A 192 -15.22 0.69 5.28
CA ILE A 192 -14.05 0.04 4.69
C ILE A 192 -13.19 -0.52 5.83
N PHE A 193 -12.73 -1.76 5.66
CA PHE A 193 -11.95 -2.50 6.64
C PHE A 193 -10.48 -2.60 6.24
N PHE A 194 -9.60 -2.62 7.23
CA PHE A 194 -8.16 -2.86 7.08
C PHE A 194 -7.69 -3.89 8.11
N GLY A 195 -6.74 -4.72 7.69
CA GLY A 195 -6.16 -5.79 8.52
C GLY A 195 -7.00 -7.06 8.64
N GLY A 196 -8.28 -7.01 8.29
CA GLY A 196 -9.16 -8.17 8.36
C GLY A 196 -10.64 -7.83 8.28
N VAL A 197 -11.49 -8.85 8.36
CA VAL A 197 -12.95 -8.72 8.49
C VAL A 197 -13.46 -9.72 9.54
N ARG A 198 -14.37 -9.31 10.44
CA ARG A 198 -14.96 -10.24 11.44
C ARG A 198 -16.22 -10.95 10.96
N ASN A 199 -17.12 -10.22 10.30
CA ASN A 199 -18.36 -10.80 9.81
C ASN A 199 -18.16 -11.42 8.43
N TYR A 200 -17.72 -12.67 8.42
CA TYR A 200 -17.68 -13.55 7.24
C TYR A 200 -19.07 -13.80 6.61
N GLU A 201 -20.15 -13.23 7.16
CA GLU A 201 -21.47 -13.19 6.52
C GLU A 201 -21.43 -12.59 5.10
N LYS A 202 -20.36 -11.87 4.76
CA LYS A 202 -19.98 -11.56 3.37
C LYS A 202 -19.30 -12.79 2.77
N GLN A 203 -20.11 -13.66 2.18
CA GLN A 203 -19.84 -15.00 1.61
C GLN A 203 -18.56 -15.19 0.75
N ARG A 204 -17.81 -14.13 0.42
CA ARG A 204 -16.60 -14.18 -0.43
C ARG A 204 -15.28 -14.37 0.33
N LEU A 205 -15.22 -14.05 1.63
CA LEU A 205 -13.97 -14.06 2.40
C LEU A 205 -13.88 -15.19 3.45
N VAL A 206 -14.85 -16.11 3.49
CA VAL A 206 -15.03 -17.17 4.51
C VAL A 206 -13.79 -18.07 4.71
N TYR A 207 -12.81 -18.03 3.81
CA TYR A 207 -11.60 -18.85 3.86
C TYR A 207 -10.30 -18.04 3.72
N ARG A 208 -10.33 -16.72 3.95
CA ARG A 208 -9.13 -15.88 3.87
C ARG A 208 -8.67 -15.51 5.28
N PRO A 209 -7.39 -15.74 5.63
CA PRO A 209 -6.86 -15.27 6.91
C PRO A 209 -6.86 -13.74 6.94
N ASN A 210 -7.10 -13.18 8.12
CA ASN A 210 -6.83 -11.77 8.35
C ASN A 210 -5.32 -11.51 8.30
N PHE A 211 -4.96 -10.26 8.05
CA PHE A 211 -3.57 -9.86 7.95
C PHE A 211 -2.91 -9.85 9.34
N ARG A 212 -1.70 -10.41 9.39
CA ARG A 212 -0.78 -10.26 10.52
C ARG A 212 0.42 -9.46 10.06
N GLY A 213 0.74 -8.37 10.74
CA GLY A 213 1.82 -7.48 10.34
C GLY A 213 1.61 -6.04 10.81
N CYS A 214 2.25 -5.11 10.13
CA CYS A 214 2.16 -3.69 10.41
C CYS A 214 1.58 -2.97 9.19
N MET A 215 0.78 -1.93 9.41
CA MET A 215 0.44 -0.94 8.39
C MET A 215 0.71 0.47 8.87
N GLU A 216 1.02 1.36 7.94
CA GLU A 216 1.13 2.78 8.19
C GLU A 216 0.57 3.60 7.02
N ASN A 217 0.35 4.90 7.25
CA ASN A 217 -0.16 5.84 6.25
C ASN A 217 -1.46 5.38 5.54
N ILE A 218 -2.32 4.66 6.26
CA ILE A 218 -3.61 4.22 5.73
C ILE A 218 -4.45 5.44 5.37
N ALA A 219 -4.84 5.54 4.10
CA ALA A 219 -5.60 6.65 3.55
C ALA A 219 -6.69 6.17 2.58
N TYR A 220 -7.85 6.82 2.67
CA TYR A 220 -8.98 6.65 1.75
C TYR A 220 -9.57 8.01 1.39
N ASN A 221 -9.59 8.38 0.11
CA ASN A 221 -10.16 9.61 -0.42
C ASN A 221 -9.78 10.87 0.40
N LEU A 222 -8.47 11.07 0.59
CA LEU A 222 -7.86 12.17 1.35
C LEU A 222 -8.07 12.14 2.88
N VAL A 223 -8.69 11.09 3.41
CA VAL A 223 -8.83 10.87 4.85
C VAL A 223 -7.70 9.96 5.32
N TYR A 224 -6.81 10.49 6.16
CA TYR A 224 -5.76 9.72 6.83
C TYR A 224 -6.34 8.93 8.00
N ILE A 225 -6.62 7.65 7.77
CA ILE A 225 -7.27 6.76 8.73
C ILE A 225 -6.38 6.51 9.95
N THR A 226 -5.07 6.38 9.78
CA THR A 226 -4.13 6.23 10.91
C THR A 226 -4.25 7.38 11.91
N ASN A 227 -4.32 8.63 11.43
CA ASN A 227 -4.54 9.81 12.28
C ASN A 227 -5.84 9.73 13.09
N LEU A 228 -6.92 9.23 12.46
CA LEU A 228 -8.19 9.03 13.12
C LEU A 228 -8.11 7.91 14.17
N VAL A 229 -7.35 6.84 13.92
CA VAL A 229 -7.09 5.76 14.87
C VAL A 229 -6.37 6.31 16.11
N ARG A 230 -5.27 7.05 15.94
CA ARG A 230 -4.52 7.64 17.06
C ARG A 230 -5.39 8.53 17.93
N ARG A 231 -6.26 9.33 17.30
CA ARG A 231 -7.15 10.27 17.99
C ARG A 231 -8.42 9.60 18.53
N ARG A 232 -8.58 8.28 18.34
CA ARG A 232 -9.79 7.53 18.72
C ARG A 232 -11.06 8.19 18.17
N HIS A 233 -11.01 8.62 16.92
CA HIS A 233 -12.11 9.36 16.31
C HIS A 233 -13.38 8.47 16.21
N PRO A 234 -14.60 8.99 16.44
CA PRO A 234 -15.82 8.17 16.46
C PRO A 234 -16.16 7.42 15.17
N SER A 235 -15.57 7.84 14.04
CA SER A 235 -15.73 7.14 12.76
C SER A 235 -14.82 5.92 12.62
N ILE A 236 -13.98 5.62 13.61
CA ILE A 236 -13.11 4.44 13.62
C ILE A 236 -13.71 3.41 14.55
N ARG A 237 -13.84 2.17 14.06
CA ARG A 237 -14.07 1.00 14.90
C ARG A 237 -12.81 0.18 14.95
N VAL A 238 -12.33 -0.08 16.14
CA VAL A 238 -11.22 -1.01 16.35
C VAL A 238 -11.87 -2.31 16.81
N GLU A 239 -11.78 -3.34 15.99
CA GLU A 239 -12.39 -4.63 16.23
C GLU A 239 -11.34 -5.55 16.85
N VAL A 240 -11.14 -5.36 18.15
CA VAL A 240 -9.97 -5.87 18.85
C VAL A 240 -10.29 -6.93 19.89
N ARG A 241 -9.27 -7.72 20.23
CA ARG A 241 -9.12 -8.30 21.58
C ARG A 241 -8.03 -7.58 22.41
N ILE A 242 -7.40 -6.54 21.88
CA ILE A 242 -6.15 -5.93 22.38
C ILE A 242 -6.24 -5.37 23.82
N ASN A 243 -5.28 -5.79 24.63
CA ASN A 243 -4.63 -4.97 25.66
C ASN A 243 -3.64 -4.03 24.96
N ILE A 244 -3.93 -2.72 24.92
CA ILE A 244 -3.10 -1.75 24.20
C ILE A 244 -1.93 -1.39 25.13
N ASP A 245 -0.82 -2.10 25.00
CA ASP A 245 0.44 -1.68 25.63
C ASP A 245 1.22 -0.79 24.66
N TRP A 246 1.35 0.48 25.04
CA TRP A 246 2.24 1.44 24.37
C TRP A 246 3.66 1.22 24.91
N VAL A 247 4.61 0.91 24.03
CA VAL A 247 6.05 0.98 24.32
C VAL A 247 6.67 2.06 23.44
#